data_AF-A0A3B0UP84-F1
#
_entry.id   AF-A0A3B0UP84-F1
#
_cell.length_a   1.000
_cell.length_b   1.000
_cell.length_c   1.000
_cell.angle_alpha   90.00
_cell.angle_beta   90.00
_cell.angle_gamma   90.00
#
_symmetry.space_group_name_H-M   'P 1'
#
loop_
_entity.id
_entity.type
_entity.pdbx_description
1 polymer ?
#
loop_
_entity_poly.entity_id
_entity_poly.type
_entity_poly.pdbx_seq_one_letter_code
_entity_poly.pdbx_strand_id
1 'polypeptide(L)'
;MHHKLRELAKIATGLVIADALTGAWLASMGLLPISFFGITFTQTAILPGIIFDSVLALLLAHYGWGIKLPVRTLRERTMLRAIGTLLAIVAIGHWSRIAFGVDIVIDGWLFPVWLSWFAVTITTYLSYVSFHFSLKRHH
;
A
#
# COMPACT_ATOMS: atom_id res chain seq x y z
N MET A 1 -11.70 -17.11 8.32
CA MET A 1 -11.30 -16.02 7.38
C MET A 1 -10.58 -14.86 8.07
N HIS A 2 -11.04 -14.42 9.26
CA HIS A 2 -10.44 -13.31 10.02
C HIS A 2 -8.94 -13.47 10.35
N HIS A 3 -8.49 -14.68 10.66
CA HIS A 3 -7.07 -14.96 10.93
C HIS A 3 -6.19 -14.71 9.70
N LYS A 4 -6.62 -15.18 8.51
CA LYS A 4 -5.84 -15.06 7.26
C LYS A 4 -5.51 -13.60 6.92
N LEU A 5 -6.47 -12.69 7.06
CA LEU A 5 -6.28 -11.27 6.73
C LEU A 5 -5.42 -10.52 7.72
N ARG A 6 -5.49 -10.90 8.99
CA ARG A 6 -4.61 -10.40 10.02
C ARG A 6 -3.16 -10.81 9.74
N GLU A 7 -2.92 -12.10 9.44
CA GLU A 7 -1.58 -12.57 9.05
C GLU A 7 -1.08 -11.91 7.75
N LEU A 8 -1.96 -11.73 6.76
CA LEU A 8 -1.63 -11.04 5.51
C LEU A 8 -1.21 -9.59 5.74
N ALA A 9 -1.91 -8.86 6.62
CA ALA A 9 -1.53 -7.50 7.00
C ALA A 9 -0.21 -7.43 7.75
N LYS A 10 0.10 -8.42 8.61
CA LYS A 10 1.41 -8.51 9.28
C LYS A 10 2.55 -8.74 8.28
N ILE A 11 2.35 -9.65 7.33
CA ILE A 11 3.32 -9.93 6.27
C ILE A 11 3.52 -8.68 5.40
N ALA A 12 2.42 -8.03 4.99
CA ALA A 12 2.46 -6.81 4.21
C ALA A 12 3.16 -5.66 4.97
N THR A 13 2.94 -5.55 6.29
CA THR A 13 3.67 -4.60 7.14
C THR A 13 5.18 -4.84 7.06
N GLY A 14 5.61 -6.09 7.20
CA GLY A 14 7.04 -6.45 7.10
C GLY A 14 7.63 -6.14 5.73
N LEU A 15 6.87 -6.41 4.65
CA LEU A 15 7.29 -6.10 3.28
C LEU A 15 7.46 -4.60 3.05
N VAL A 16 6.50 -3.79 3.47
CA VAL A 16 6.56 -2.32 3.34
C VAL A 16 7.71 -1.73 4.16
N ILE A 17 7.96 -2.24 5.38
CA ILE A 17 9.11 -1.82 6.18
C ILE A 17 10.43 -2.22 5.49
N ALA A 18 10.51 -3.43 4.95
CA ALA A 18 11.71 -3.90 4.25
C ALA A 18 12.00 -3.04 3.01
N ASP A 19 10.97 -2.64 2.26
CA ASP A 19 11.10 -1.76 1.10
C ASP A 19 11.65 -0.37 1.52
N ALA A 20 11.04 0.26 2.52
CA ALA A 20 11.49 1.54 3.07
C ALA A 20 12.95 1.50 3.59
N LEU A 21 13.31 0.45 4.32
CA LEU A 21 14.67 0.26 4.83
C LEU A 21 15.67 0.02 3.70
N THR A 22 15.29 -0.75 2.69
CA THR A 22 16.14 -1.01 1.52
C THR A 22 16.38 0.28 0.74
N GLY A 23 15.33 1.08 0.51
CA GLY A 23 15.45 2.40 -0.12
C GLY A 23 16.35 3.35 0.67
N ALA A 24 16.18 3.42 1.98
CA ALA A 24 17.03 4.23 2.87
C ALA A 24 18.49 3.78 2.84
N TRP A 25 18.73 2.46 2.89
CA TRP A 25 20.07 1.88 2.85
C TRP A 25 20.77 2.18 1.52
N LEU A 26 20.11 1.92 0.38
CA LEU A 26 20.64 2.23 -0.96
C LEU A 26 20.98 3.72 -1.09
N ALA A 27 20.12 4.61 -0.58
CA ALA A 27 20.36 6.04 -0.57
C ALA A 27 21.58 6.43 0.30
N SER A 28 21.71 5.84 1.49
CA SER A 28 22.84 6.12 2.40
C SER A 28 24.19 5.66 1.85
N MET A 29 24.19 4.60 1.04
CA MET A 29 25.39 4.07 0.39
C MET A 29 25.75 4.83 -0.89
N GLY A 30 24.96 5.83 -1.30
CA GLY A 30 25.16 6.55 -2.56
C GLY A 30 24.98 5.66 -3.80
N LEU A 31 24.24 4.55 -3.67
CA LEU A 31 24.03 3.57 -4.75
C LEU A 31 22.91 3.98 -5.71
N LEU A 32 22.26 5.11 -5.46
CA LEU A 32 21.25 5.69 -6.34
C LEU A 32 21.90 6.75 -7.27
N PRO A 33 21.51 6.81 -8.55
CA PRO A 33 20.41 6.07 -9.15
C PRO A 33 20.75 4.61 -9.51
N ILE A 34 19.83 3.68 -9.19
CA ILE A 34 19.93 2.28 -9.60
C ILE A 34 18.79 1.94 -10.55
N SER A 35 19.10 1.22 -11.63
CA SER A 35 18.12 0.76 -12.61
C SER A 35 17.85 -0.73 -12.48
N PHE A 36 16.59 -1.13 -12.32
CA PHE A 36 16.17 -2.52 -12.21
C PHE A 36 14.85 -2.75 -12.98
N PHE A 37 14.80 -3.73 -13.87
CA PHE A 37 13.64 -3.99 -14.74
C PHE A 37 13.09 -2.74 -15.46
N GLY A 38 13.98 -1.85 -15.94
CA GLY A 38 13.59 -0.61 -16.62
C GLY A 38 13.06 0.50 -15.69
N ILE A 39 13.16 0.31 -14.37
CA ILE A 39 12.84 1.30 -13.35
C ILE A 39 14.13 1.93 -12.85
N THR A 40 14.24 3.26 -12.90
CA THR A 40 15.35 3.99 -12.29
C THR A 40 14.90 4.59 -10.96
N PHE A 41 15.43 4.10 -9.86
CA PHE A 41 15.20 4.68 -8.54
C PHE A 41 16.18 5.83 -8.32
N THR A 42 15.69 7.05 -8.20
CA THR A 42 16.49 8.27 -7.98
C THR A 42 16.53 8.67 -6.51
N GLN A 43 17.50 9.49 -6.11
CA GLN A 43 17.62 9.99 -4.74
C GLN A 43 16.43 10.88 -4.32
N THR A 44 15.86 11.62 -5.28
CA THR A 44 14.67 12.49 -5.10
C THR A 44 13.40 11.70 -4.81
N ALA A 45 13.27 10.48 -5.33
CA ALA A 45 12.10 9.62 -5.14
C ALA A 45 12.07 8.91 -3.77
N ILE A 46 13.21 8.78 -3.09
CA ILE A 46 13.32 8.01 -1.84
C ILE A 46 12.54 8.63 -0.70
N LEU A 47 12.66 9.95 -0.48
CA LEU A 47 12.03 10.59 0.67
C LEU A 47 10.49 10.51 0.59
N PRO A 48 9.83 10.85 -0.53
CA PRO A 48 8.38 10.64 -0.68
C PRO A 48 7.97 9.16 -0.50
N GLY A 49 8.77 8.23 -1.04
CA GLY A 49 8.53 6.78 -0.90
C GLY A 49 8.55 6.32 0.56
N ILE A 50 9.59 6.68 1.31
CA ILE A 50 9.72 6.35 2.74
C ILE A 50 8.57 6.92 3.57
N ILE A 51 8.13 8.16 3.28
CA ILE A 51 6.99 8.75 3.98
C ILE A 51 5.72 7.95 3.72
N PHE A 52 5.46 7.61 2.46
CA PHE A 52 4.32 6.79 2.07
C PHE A 52 4.36 5.41 2.75
N ASP A 53 5.50 4.73 2.68
CA ASP A 53 5.69 3.40 3.27
C ASP A 53 5.57 3.43 4.79
N SER A 54 6.05 4.49 5.44
CA SER A 54 5.91 4.64 6.90
C SER A 54 4.44 4.76 7.31
N VAL A 55 3.68 5.58 6.59
CA VAL A 55 2.23 5.72 6.84
C VAL A 55 1.50 4.40 6.56
N LEU A 56 1.81 3.74 5.44
CA LEU A 56 1.22 2.47 5.06
C LEU A 56 1.55 1.37 6.06
N ALA A 57 2.82 1.26 6.49
CA ALA A 57 3.27 0.31 7.50
C ALA A 57 2.57 0.54 8.84
N LEU A 58 2.39 1.79 9.27
CA LEU A 58 1.65 2.09 10.51
C LEU A 58 0.18 1.64 10.40
N LEU A 59 -0.47 1.91 9.26
CA LEU A 59 -1.85 1.47 9.02
C LEU A 59 -1.97 -0.06 9.00
N LEU A 60 -1.06 -0.74 8.30
CA LEU A 60 -1.02 -2.21 8.20
C LEU A 60 -0.66 -2.87 9.53
N ALA A 61 0.29 -2.30 10.29
CA ALA A 61 0.66 -2.78 11.61
C ALA A 61 -0.53 -2.68 12.57
N HIS A 62 -1.22 -1.54 12.53
CA HIS A 62 -2.42 -1.34 13.33
C HIS A 62 -3.54 -2.32 12.91
N TYR A 63 -3.70 -2.58 11.61
CA TYR A 63 -4.65 -3.58 11.12
C TYR A 63 -4.27 -5.02 11.55
N GLY A 64 -2.99 -5.39 11.45
CA GLY A 64 -2.48 -6.74 11.72
C GLY A 64 -2.35 -7.07 13.21
N TRP A 65 -2.11 -6.09 14.07
CA TRP A 65 -1.95 -6.32 15.52
C TRP A 65 -3.01 -5.64 16.39
N GLY A 66 -3.58 -4.53 15.96
CA GLY A 66 -4.51 -3.71 16.76
C GLY A 66 -5.98 -4.10 16.65
N ILE A 67 -6.44 -4.58 15.48
CA ILE A 67 -7.86 -4.90 15.29
C ILE A 67 -8.16 -6.33 15.78
N LYS A 68 -9.01 -6.44 16.81
CA LYS A 68 -9.61 -7.72 17.19
C LYS A 68 -10.86 -7.94 16.35
N LEU A 69 -10.79 -8.88 15.42
CA LEU A 69 -11.96 -9.37 14.68
C LEU A 69 -12.71 -10.41 15.56
N PRO A 70 -14.05 -10.40 15.62
CA PRO A 70 -14.98 -9.54 14.86
C PRO A 70 -15.02 -8.11 15.40
N VAL A 71 -15.23 -7.15 14.49
CA VAL A 71 -15.30 -5.71 14.80
C VAL A 71 -16.47 -5.44 15.76
N ARG A 72 -16.17 -4.98 16.98
CA ARG A 72 -17.19 -4.73 18.02
C ARG A 72 -17.51 -3.25 18.17
N THR A 73 -16.56 -2.37 17.89
CA THR A 73 -16.71 -0.94 18.18
C THR A 73 -17.00 -0.12 16.91
N LEU A 74 -17.70 0.99 17.08
CA LEU A 74 -17.92 1.96 16.00
C LEU A 74 -16.60 2.54 15.49
N ARG A 75 -15.62 2.76 16.37
CA ARG A 75 -14.30 3.30 16.02
C ARG A 75 -13.54 2.40 15.04
N GLU A 76 -13.50 1.09 15.32
CA GLU A 76 -12.90 0.09 14.42
C GLU A 76 -13.62 0.04 13.06
N ARG A 77 -14.96 0.15 13.03
CA ARG A 77 -15.74 0.22 11.78
C ARG A 77 -15.40 1.45 10.95
N THR A 78 -15.36 2.62 11.59
CA THR A 78 -15.00 3.89 10.93
C THR A 78 -13.59 3.83 10.37
N MET A 79 -12.65 3.27 11.12
CA MET A 79 -11.27 3.12 10.67
C MET A 79 -11.13 2.15 9.49
N LEU A 80 -11.81 0.99 9.54
CA LEU A 80 -11.85 0.07 8.39
C LEU A 80 -12.44 0.71 7.15
N ARG A 81 -13.47 1.55 7.30
CA ARG A 81 -14.00 2.34 6.18
C ARG A 81 -12.98 3.34 5.67
N ALA A 82 -12.30 4.07 6.55
CA ALA A 82 -11.27 5.03 6.16
C ALA A 82 -10.13 4.36 5.38
N ILE A 83 -9.60 3.24 5.88
CA ILE A 83 -8.57 2.46 5.18
C ILE A 83 -9.09 1.92 3.84
N GLY A 84 -10.31 1.35 3.83
CA GLY A 84 -10.95 0.87 2.61
C GLY A 84 -11.12 1.95 1.55
N THR A 85 -11.52 3.16 1.95
CA THR A 85 -11.67 4.33 1.07
C THR A 85 -10.32 4.80 0.52
N LEU A 86 -9.30 4.93 1.37
CA LEU A 86 -7.95 5.32 0.91
C LEU A 86 -7.42 4.32 -0.12
N LEU A 87 -7.54 3.02 0.16
CA LEU A 87 -7.12 1.97 -0.77
C LEU A 87 -7.96 1.95 -2.06
N ALA A 88 -9.26 2.27 -1.98
CA ALA A 88 -10.11 2.39 -3.16
C ALA A 88 -9.66 3.56 -4.06
N ILE A 89 -9.31 4.71 -3.47
CA ILE A 89 -8.80 5.86 -4.22
C ILE A 89 -7.51 5.49 -4.94
N VAL A 90 -6.58 4.82 -4.26
CA VAL A 90 -5.34 4.33 -4.87
C VAL A 90 -5.62 3.32 -5.99
N ALA A 91 -6.53 2.37 -5.76
CA ALA A 91 -6.94 1.38 -6.77
C ALA A 91 -7.53 2.05 -8.01
N ILE A 92 -8.41 3.04 -7.83
CA ILE A 92 -9.01 3.83 -8.93
C ILE A 92 -7.92 4.58 -9.70
N GLY A 93 -6.97 5.21 -8.99
CA GLY A 93 -5.84 5.89 -9.65
C GLY A 93 -5.04 4.97 -10.56
N HIS A 94 -4.73 3.75 -10.09
CA HIS A 94 -4.03 2.77 -10.92
C HIS A 94 -4.91 2.17 -12.04
N TRP A 95 -6.22 2.02 -11.81
CA TRP A 95 -7.16 1.61 -12.87
C TRP A 95 -7.25 2.65 -13.98
N SER A 96 -7.41 3.93 -13.63
CA SER A 96 -7.41 5.04 -14.59
C SER A 96 -6.12 5.04 -15.41
N ARG A 97 -4.98 4.80 -14.75
CA ARG A 97 -3.70 4.69 -15.44
C ARG A 97 -3.67 3.56 -16.47
N ILE A 98 -4.12 2.36 -16.10
CA ILE A 98 -4.15 1.21 -17.00
C ILE A 98 -5.14 1.43 -18.15
N ALA A 99 -6.33 1.97 -17.86
CA ALA A 99 -7.40 2.12 -18.83
C ALA A 99 -7.12 3.22 -19.88
N PHE A 100 -6.52 4.32 -19.45
CA PHE A 100 -6.27 5.48 -20.32
C PHE A 100 -4.80 5.59 -20.77
N GLY A 101 -3.93 4.68 -20.33
CA GLY A 101 -2.50 4.74 -20.63
C GLY A 101 -1.83 5.98 -20.03
N VAL A 102 -2.24 6.41 -18.84
CA VAL A 102 -1.68 7.64 -18.23
C VAL A 102 -0.21 7.42 -17.88
N ASP A 103 0.64 8.21 -18.51
CA ASP A 103 2.05 8.27 -18.16
C ASP A 103 2.22 9.03 -16.85
N ILE A 104 2.75 8.32 -15.85
CA ILE A 104 3.21 8.93 -14.62
C ILE A 104 4.70 9.17 -14.80
N VAL A 105 5.07 10.43 -14.97
CA VAL A 105 6.47 10.85 -15.06
C VAL A 105 6.82 11.59 -13.77
N ILE A 106 7.73 11.04 -12.98
CA ILE A 106 8.23 11.66 -11.75
C ILE A 106 9.71 11.95 -11.98
N ASP A 107 10.09 13.23 -11.96
CA ASP A 107 11.49 13.65 -12.16
C ASP A 107 12.11 13.10 -13.46
N GLY A 108 11.34 13.11 -14.55
CA GLY A 108 11.75 12.58 -15.86
C GLY A 108 11.70 11.05 -15.98
N TRP A 109 11.39 10.32 -14.91
CA TRP A 109 11.27 8.87 -14.92
C TRP A 109 9.84 8.42 -15.20
N LEU A 110 9.67 7.63 -16.28
CA LEU A 110 8.40 7.00 -16.64
C LEU A 110 8.15 5.78 -15.76
N PHE A 111 7.12 5.85 -14.91
CA PHE A 111 6.69 4.73 -14.10
C PHE A 111 6.24 3.57 -15.01
N PRO A 112 6.56 2.28 -14.77
CA PRO A 112 6.06 1.21 -15.63
C PRO A 112 4.60 0.86 -15.39
N VAL A 113 3.88 0.47 -16.43
CA VAL A 113 2.46 0.08 -16.34
C VAL A 113 2.30 -1.25 -15.62
N TRP A 114 3.24 -2.18 -15.75
CA TRP A 114 3.17 -3.50 -15.10
C TRP A 114 3.08 -3.38 -13.57
N LEU A 115 3.72 -2.37 -12.97
CA LEU A 115 3.64 -2.12 -11.52
C LEU A 115 2.23 -1.70 -11.09
N SER A 116 1.51 -0.98 -11.95
CA SER A 116 0.12 -0.61 -11.68
C SER A 116 -0.83 -1.81 -11.68
N TRP A 117 -0.55 -2.88 -12.42
CA TRP A 117 -1.34 -4.13 -12.34
C TRP A 117 -1.24 -4.79 -10.96
N PHE A 118 -0.02 -4.84 -10.39
CA PHE A 118 0.20 -5.31 -9.03
C PHE A 118 -0.51 -4.42 -8.01
N ALA A 119 -0.34 -3.10 -8.14
CA ALA A 119 -0.97 -2.14 -7.24
C ALA A 119 -2.50 -2.23 -7.28
N VAL A 120 -3.12 -2.28 -8.46
CA VAL A 120 -4.58 -2.50 -8.62
C VAL A 120 -5.01 -3.77 -7.90
N THR A 121 -4.33 -4.88 -8.13
CA THR A 121 -4.74 -6.19 -7.59
C THR A 121 -4.73 -6.17 -6.05
N ILE A 122 -3.64 -5.67 -5.46
CA ILE A 122 -3.47 -5.63 -4.01
C ILE A 122 -4.44 -4.63 -3.37
N THR A 123 -4.49 -3.39 -3.88
CA THR A 123 -5.29 -2.32 -3.27
C THR A 123 -6.79 -2.56 -3.44
N THR A 124 -7.23 -3.13 -4.57
CA THR A 124 -8.63 -3.55 -4.77
C THR A 124 -9.02 -4.63 -3.77
N TYR A 125 -8.19 -5.67 -3.62
CA TYR A 125 -8.48 -6.75 -2.68
C TYR A 125 -8.54 -6.26 -1.23
N LEU A 126 -7.55 -5.47 -0.80
CA LEU A 126 -7.50 -4.92 0.56
C LEU A 126 -8.64 -3.93 0.82
N SER A 127 -9.02 -3.12 -0.18
CA SER A 127 -10.18 -2.23 -0.09
C SER A 127 -11.47 -3.02 0.08
N TYR A 128 -11.71 -4.04 -0.76
CA TYR A 128 -12.86 -4.93 -0.68
C TYR A 128 -13.00 -5.56 0.72
N VAL A 129 -11.91 -6.13 1.23
CA VAL A 129 -11.90 -6.75 2.56
C VAL A 129 -12.23 -5.73 3.65
N SER A 130 -11.64 -4.54 3.58
CA SER A 130 -11.84 -3.48 4.58
C SER A 130 -13.31 -3.07 4.64
N PHE A 131 -13.96 -2.90 3.48
CA PHE A 131 -15.40 -2.63 3.43
C PHE A 131 -16.25 -3.81 3.91
N HIS A 132 -15.94 -5.03 3.45
CA HIS A 132 -16.65 -6.24 3.84
C HIS A 132 -16.72 -6.40 5.37
N PHE A 133 -15.59 -6.20 6.08
CA PHE A 133 -15.59 -6.28 7.54
C PHE A 133 -16.22 -5.08 8.24
N SER A 134 -16.18 -3.89 7.64
CA SER A 134 -16.87 -2.73 8.21
C SER A 134 -18.40 -2.88 8.19
N LEU A 135 -18.92 -3.58 7.19
CA LEU A 135 -20.37 -3.75 6.93
C LEU A 135 -20.96 -4.96 7.64
N LYS A 136 -20.15 -5.98 7.97
CA LYS A 136 -20.64 -7.18 8.67
C LYS A 136 -21.19 -6.79 10.05
N ARG A 137 -22.51 -6.85 10.23
CA ARG A 137 -23.17 -6.76 11.53
C ARG A 137 -23.17 -8.15 12.17
N HIS A 138 -22.62 -8.25 13.37
CA HIS A 138 -22.92 -9.38 14.24
C HIS A 138 -24.19 -8.98 15.01
N HIS A 139 -25.29 -9.66 14.71
CA HIS A 139 -26.43 -9.78 15.62
C HIS A 139 -26.05 -10.71 16.77
#